data_AF-A0A5C8LBD3-F1
#
_entry.id   AF-A0A5C8LBD3-F1
#
_cell.length_a   1.000
_cell.length_b   1.000
_cell.length_c   1.000
_cell.angle_alpha   90.00
_cell.angle_beta   90.00
_cell.angle_gamma   90.00
#
_symmetry.space_group_name_H-M   'P 1'
#
loop_
_entity.id
_entity.type
_entity.pdbx_description
1 polymer ?
#
loop_
_entity_poly.entity_id
_entity_poly.type
_entity_poly.pdbx_seq_one_letter_code
_entity_poly.pdbx_strand_id
1 'polypeptide(L)'
;MKALNQWYINILLVVLSVATVCIFLLFRNKTYYDFLLWNLFLAWIPYVISLFAYYVHTRKATLFHHALLVILGVVWLLFLPNAPYLITDLLHLTILKDNYVHKGAVSFKYWYDFFVAFLFVWNGLLLGCSSMYLSHYMWRKKFNRLSSWMFITAIALLSGYGILLGREYRLNSWDALMNRSYWM
;
A
#
# COMPACT_ATOMS: atom_id res chain seq x y z
N MET A 1 8.02 12.71 -20.60
CA MET A 1 7.52 11.43 -20.05
C MET A 1 6.30 11.08 -20.86
N LYS A 2 6.33 9.96 -21.61
CA LYS A 2 5.09 9.42 -22.19
C LYS A 2 4.15 9.15 -21.01
N ALA A 3 2.94 9.69 -21.07
CA ALA A 3 1.94 9.38 -20.06
C ALA A 3 1.64 7.89 -20.19
N LEU A 4 1.90 7.12 -19.12
CA LEU A 4 1.44 5.74 -19.07
C LEU A 4 -0.09 5.76 -19.18
N ASN A 5 -0.65 4.85 -19.98
CA ASN A 5 -2.10 4.79 -20.10
C ASN A 5 -2.67 4.27 -18.78
N GLN A 6 -3.32 5.19 -18.04
CA GLN A 6 -3.87 4.90 -16.73
C GLN A 6 -4.85 3.73 -16.76
N TRP A 7 -5.60 3.56 -17.85
CA TRP A 7 -6.52 2.44 -18.01
C TRP A 7 -5.82 1.09 -17.98
N TYR A 8 -4.69 0.93 -18.68
CA TYR A 8 -3.94 -0.33 -18.67
C TYR A 8 -3.34 -0.63 -17.31
N ILE A 9 -2.84 0.40 -16.60
CA ILE A 9 -2.33 0.25 -15.23
C ILE A 9 -3.45 -0.20 -14.29
N ASN A 10 -4.61 0.46 -14.34
CA ASN A 10 -5.76 0.12 -13.49
C ASN A 10 -6.17 -1.34 -13.72
N ILE A 11 -6.33 -1.75 -14.98
CA ILE A 11 -6.72 -3.12 -15.34
C ILE A 11 -5.66 -4.12 -14.84
N LEU A 12 -4.37 -3.83 -15.07
CA LEU A 12 -3.28 -4.69 -14.62
C LEU A 12 -3.31 -4.88 -13.09
N LEU A 13 -3.44 -3.80 -12.33
CA LEU A 13 -3.45 -3.85 -10.86
C LEU A 13 -4.66 -4.59 -10.31
N VAL A 14 -5.85 -4.39 -10.91
CA VAL A 14 -7.05 -5.14 -10.54
C VAL A 14 -6.88 -6.62 -10.84
N VAL A 15 -6.45 -6.98 -12.06
CA VAL A 15 -6.26 -8.38 -12.45
C VAL A 15 -5.21 -9.05 -11.57
N LEU A 16 -4.09 -8.38 -11.28
CA LEU A 16 -3.04 -8.92 -10.41
C LEU A 16 -3.56 -9.10 -8.98
N SER A 17 -4.38 -8.18 -8.47
CA SER A 17 -5.01 -8.31 -7.14
C SER A 17 -5.99 -9.46 -7.07
N VAL A 18 -6.88 -9.56 -8.05
CA VAL A 18 -7.84 -10.67 -8.14
C VAL A 18 -7.09 -11.99 -8.27
N ALA A 19 -6.05 -12.07 -9.10
CA ALA A 19 -5.23 -13.27 -9.24
C ALA A 19 -4.55 -13.65 -7.91
N THR A 20 -3.92 -12.70 -7.22
CA THR A 20 -3.30 -12.92 -5.90
C THR A 20 -4.32 -13.44 -4.88
N VAL A 21 -5.52 -12.83 -4.82
CA VAL A 21 -6.59 -13.27 -3.91
C VAL A 21 -7.13 -14.65 -4.29
N CYS A 22 -7.32 -14.94 -5.57
CA CYS A 22 -7.76 -16.26 -6.03
C CYS A 22 -6.74 -17.34 -5.68
N ILE A 23 -5.44 -17.10 -5.94
CA ILE A 23 -4.36 -18.01 -5.55
C ILE A 23 -4.38 -18.21 -4.04
N PHE A 24 -4.47 -17.14 -3.25
CA PHE A 24 -4.57 -17.24 -1.80
C PHE A 24 -5.73 -18.15 -1.37
N LEU A 25 -6.93 -17.93 -1.88
CA LEU A 25 -8.13 -18.69 -1.50
C LEU A 25 -8.07 -20.16 -1.93
N LEU A 26 -7.53 -20.46 -3.11
CA LEU A 26 -7.43 -21.82 -3.64
C LEU A 26 -6.51 -22.72 -2.81
N PHE A 27 -5.47 -22.14 -2.23
CA PHE A 27 -4.44 -22.90 -1.55
C PHE A 27 -4.41 -22.62 -0.02
N ARG A 28 -5.36 -21.83 0.51
CA ARG A 28 -5.45 -21.51 1.94
C ARG A 28 -5.82 -22.75 2.76
N ASN A 29 -4.84 -23.33 3.47
CA ASN A 29 -5.07 -24.44 4.41
C ASN A 29 -5.42 -23.99 5.84
N LYS A 30 -5.11 -22.75 6.26
CA LYS A 30 -5.39 -22.20 7.60
C LYS A 30 -5.72 -20.70 7.55
N THR A 31 -6.45 -20.20 8.56
CA THR A 31 -6.88 -18.79 8.69
C THR A 31 -5.80 -17.82 9.14
N TYR A 32 -4.60 -18.29 9.51
CA TYR A 32 -3.55 -17.43 10.07
C TYR A 32 -3.16 -16.26 9.15
N TYR A 33 -3.18 -16.46 7.84
CA TYR A 33 -2.80 -15.44 6.86
C TYR A 33 -3.97 -14.56 6.37
N ASP A 34 -5.15 -14.64 6.99
CA ASP A 34 -6.33 -13.86 6.57
C ASP A 34 -6.13 -12.35 6.68
N PHE A 35 -5.22 -11.90 7.56
CA PHE A 35 -4.85 -10.49 7.68
C PHE A 35 -4.21 -9.93 6.39
N LEU A 36 -3.64 -10.78 5.51
CA LEU A 36 -3.09 -10.35 4.22
C LEU A 36 -4.17 -9.75 3.31
N LEU A 37 -5.40 -10.28 3.37
CA LEU A 37 -6.54 -9.72 2.63
C LEU A 37 -6.87 -8.31 3.10
N TRP A 38 -6.88 -8.11 4.43
CA TRP A 38 -7.10 -6.80 5.02
C TRP A 38 -6.00 -5.81 4.66
N ASN A 39 -4.73 -6.23 4.74
CA ASN A 39 -3.60 -5.39 4.40
C ASN A 39 -3.59 -5.02 2.90
N LEU A 40 -3.95 -5.95 2.02
CA LEU A 40 -4.11 -5.63 0.60
C LEU A 40 -5.24 -4.62 0.36
N PHE A 41 -6.37 -4.76 1.06
CA PHE A 41 -7.44 -3.77 1.01
C PHE A 41 -6.94 -2.38 1.45
N LEU A 42 -6.18 -2.29 2.54
CA LEU A 42 -5.58 -1.04 2.99
C LEU A 42 -4.57 -0.46 1.98
N ALA A 43 -3.81 -1.32 1.28
CA ALA A 43 -2.87 -0.90 0.23
C ALA A 43 -3.57 -0.30 -1.01
N TRP A 44 -4.83 -0.67 -1.27
CA TRP A 44 -5.64 -0.07 -2.33
C TRP A 44 -6.07 1.37 -2.02
N ILE A 45 -6.26 1.72 -0.74
CA ILE A 45 -6.74 3.05 -0.31
C ILE A 45 -5.87 4.20 -0.87
N PRO A 46 -4.55 4.26 -0.63
CA PRO A 46 -3.73 5.37 -1.15
C PRO A 46 -3.78 5.42 -2.68
N TYR A 47 -3.83 4.27 -3.36
CA TYR A 47 -3.93 4.24 -4.82
C TYR A 47 -5.25 4.84 -5.32
N VAL A 48 -6.40 4.43 -4.77
CA VAL A 48 -7.72 4.97 -5.15
C VAL A 48 -7.79 6.47 -4.89
N ILE A 49 -7.26 6.95 -3.76
CA ILE A 49 -7.20 8.38 -3.44
C ILE A 49 -6.36 9.13 -4.48
N SER A 50 -5.19 8.60 -4.84
CA SER A 50 -4.31 9.22 -5.83
C SER A 50 -4.95 9.27 -7.23
N LEU A 51 -5.72 8.24 -7.59
CA LEU A 51 -6.46 8.18 -8.84
C LEU A 51 -7.59 9.21 -8.87
N PHE A 52 -8.34 9.34 -7.76
CA PHE A 52 -9.38 10.37 -7.64
C PHE A 52 -8.78 11.77 -7.70
N ALA A 53 -7.68 12.02 -6.98
CA ALA A 53 -6.94 13.28 -7.04
C ALA A 53 -6.47 13.60 -8.46
N TYR A 54 -5.98 12.59 -9.21
CA TYR A 54 -5.60 12.75 -10.60
C TYR A 54 -6.77 13.20 -11.48
N TYR A 55 -7.95 12.58 -11.36
CA TYR A 55 -9.12 13.00 -12.12
C TYR A 55 -9.59 14.41 -11.75
N VAL A 56 -9.59 14.77 -10.46
CA VAL A 56 -9.91 16.13 -9.98
C VAL A 56 -8.92 17.14 -10.55
N HIS A 57 -7.62 16.82 -10.57
CA HIS A 57 -6.57 17.67 -11.13
C HIS A 57 -6.71 17.91 -12.65
N THR A 58 -7.31 16.98 -13.40
CA THR A 58 -7.53 17.15 -14.85
C THR A 58 -8.73 18.05 -15.19
N ARG A 59 -9.58 18.40 -14.22
CA ARG A 59 -10.73 19.30 -14.42
C ARG A 59 -10.32 20.77 -14.30
N LYS A 60 -11.21 21.69 -14.71
CA LYS A 60 -10.98 23.13 -14.56
C LYS A 60 -10.82 23.48 -13.08
N ALA A 61 -9.74 24.18 -12.76
CA ALA A 61 -9.41 24.49 -11.38
C ALA A 61 -10.36 25.55 -10.80
N THR A 62 -11.13 25.16 -9.78
CA THR A 62 -11.83 26.11 -8.90
C THR A 62 -11.22 26.09 -7.50
N LEU A 63 -11.61 27.03 -6.65
CA LEU A 63 -11.14 27.10 -5.25
C LEU A 63 -11.51 25.83 -4.47
N PHE A 64 -12.70 25.28 -4.74
CA PHE A 64 -13.16 24.00 -4.20
C PHE A 64 -12.25 22.82 -4.62
N HIS A 65 -11.84 22.76 -5.89
CA HIS A 65 -10.95 21.68 -6.36
C HIS A 65 -9.59 21.73 -5.66
N HIS A 66 -9.07 22.92 -5.38
CA HIS A 66 -7.81 23.07 -4.64
C HIS A 66 -7.93 22.56 -3.20
N ALA A 67 -8.98 22.96 -2.48
CA ALA A 67 -9.23 22.47 -1.13
C ALA A 67 -9.37 20.94 -1.11
N LEU A 68 -10.12 20.38 -2.06
CA LEU A 68 -10.28 18.93 -2.20
C LEU A 68 -8.95 18.21 -2.45
N LEU A 69 -8.10 18.74 -3.33
CA LEU A 69 -6.77 18.15 -3.59
C LEU A 69 -5.87 18.16 -2.36
N VAL A 70 -5.94 19.21 -1.53
CA VAL A 70 -5.17 19.26 -0.27
C VAL A 70 -5.67 18.19 0.69
N ILE A 71 -6.99 18.07 0.89
CA ILE A 71 -7.58 17.04 1.76
C ILE A 71 -7.20 15.64 1.27
N LEU A 72 -7.37 15.36 -0.03
CA LEU A 72 -6.98 14.09 -0.62
C LEU A 72 -5.49 13.82 -0.45
N GLY A 73 -4.63 14.83 -0.58
CA GLY A 73 -3.18 14.70 -0.37
C GLY A 73 -2.81 14.34 1.07
N VAL A 74 -3.49 14.92 2.07
CA VAL A 74 -3.28 14.60 3.49
C VAL A 74 -3.74 13.18 3.79
N VAL A 75 -4.96 12.82 3.38
CA VAL A 75 -5.49 11.46 3.60
C VAL A 75 -4.61 10.44 2.88
N TRP A 76 -4.20 10.74 1.65
CA TRP A 76 -3.27 9.91 0.89
C TRP A 76 -1.97 9.65 1.66
N LEU A 77 -1.35 10.69 2.23
CA LEU A 77 -0.11 10.56 2.98
C LEU A 77 -0.25 9.69 4.23
N LEU A 78 -1.40 9.78 4.92
CA LEU A 78 -1.69 8.96 6.10
C LEU A 78 -1.86 7.47 5.77
N PHE A 79 -2.41 7.16 4.59
CA PHE A 79 -2.65 5.79 4.16
C PHE A 79 -1.53 5.19 3.30
N LEU A 80 -0.63 6.02 2.77
CA LEU A 80 0.50 5.59 1.94
C LEU A 80 1.37 4.52 2.61
N PRO A 81 1.71 4.59 3.92
CA PRO A 81 2.53 3.58 4.59
C PRO A 81 1.97 2.16 4.47
N ASN A 82 0.65 1.99 4.35
CA ASN A 82 0.01 0.68 4.29
C ASN A 82 0.42 -0.14 3.07
N ALA A 83 0.77 0.51 1.95
CA ALA A 83 1.20 -0.20 0.74
C ALA A 83 2.57 -0.88 0.90
N PRO A 84 3.67 -0.17 1.27
CA PRO A 84 4.95 -0.81 1.59
C PRO A 84 4.93 -1.59 2.92
N TYR A 85 3.97 -1.34 3.82
CA TYR A 85 3.82 -2.10 5.07
C TYR A 85 3.72 -3.61 4.83
N LEU A 86 3.11 -4.05 3.71
CA LEU A 86 3.00 -5.47 3.37
C LEU A 86 4.35 -6.20 3.35
N ILE A 87 5.47 -5.52 3.03
CA ILE A 87 6.81 -6.13 3.11
C ILE A 87 7.06 -6.71 4.50
N THR A 88 6.61 -5.98 5.52
CA THR A 88 6.83 -6.35 6.91
C THR A 88 5.98 -7.56 7.32
N ASP A 89 4.92 -7.90 6.58
CA ASP A 89 4.12 -9.11 6.81
C ASP A 89 4.90 -10.39 6.55
N LEU A 90 5.98 -10.34 5.77
CA LEU A 90 6.89 -11.48 5.58
C LEU A 90 7.52 -11.97 6.89
N LEU A 91 7.62 -11.12 7.91
CA LEU A 91 8.13 -11.51 9.23
C LEU A 91 7.28 -12.61 9.89
N HIS A 92 6.00 -12.74 9.53
CA HIS A 92 5.15 -13.83 10.02
C HIS A 92 5.66 -15.22 9.61
N LEU A 93 6.38 -15.33 8.49
CA LEU A 93 7.04 -16.58 8.09
C LEU A 93 8.14 -16.96 9.07
N THR A 94 8.87 -15.97 9.59
CA THR A 94 9.91 -16.17 10.60
C THR A 94 9.31 -16.50 11.97
N ILE A 95 8.21 -15.84 12.36
CA ILE A 95 7.51 -16.11 13.63
C ILE A 95 6.99 -17.55 13.67
N LEU A 96 6.50 -18.07 12.54
CA LEU A 96 6.00 -19.44 12.40
C LEU A 96 7.08 -20.46 12.02
N LYS A 97 8.37 -20.14 12.17
CA LYS A 97 9.49 -21.02 11.76
C LYS A 97 9.34 -22.46 12.28
N ASP A 98 8.88 -22.63 13.51
CA ASP A 98 8.72 -23.96 14.13
C ASP A 98 7.66 -24.82 13.44
N ASN A 99 6.67 -24.19 12.78
CA ASN A 99 5.67 -24.89 11.97
C ASN A 99 6.19 -25.33 10.60
N TYR A 100 7.37 -24.83 10.21
CA TYR A 100 7.97 -25.09 8.91
C TYR A 100 9.18 -26.01 8.99
N VAL A 101 9.84 -26.12 10.14
CA VAL A 101 11.03 -26.95 10.31
C VAL A 101 10.65 -28.26 11.00
N HIS A 102 10.83 -29.37 10.29
CA HIS A 102 10.65 -30.71 10.85
C HIS A 102 11.95 -31.49 10.68
N LYS A 103 12.52 -31.99 11.78
CA LYS A 103 13.78 -32.77 11.81
C LYS A 103 14.94 -32.07 11.07
N GLY A 104 15.06 -30.75 11.22
CA GLY A 104 16.12 -29.95 10.59
C GLY A 104 15.91 -29.64 9.10
N ALA A 105 14.83 -30.13 8.49
CA ALA A 105 14.47 -29.84 7.10
C ALA A 105 13.28 -28.86 7.02
N VAL A 106 13.32 -27.96 6.04
CA VAL A 106 12.23 -27.02 5.76
C VAL A 106 11.14 -27.76 4.98
N SER A 107 9.92 -27.77 5.52
CA SER A 107 8.73 -28.31 4.89
C SER A 107 8.37 -27.50 3.64
N PHE A 108 7.87 -28.18 2.61
CA PHE A 108 7.37 -27.54 1.39
C PHE A 108 6.28 -26.48 1.66
N LYS A 109 5.56 -26.60 2.78
CA LYS A 109 4.57 -25.61 3.24
C LYS A 109 5.16 -24.20 3.39
N TYR A 110 6.42 -24.07 3.80
CA TYR A 110 7.10 -22.78 3.90
C TYR A 110 7.14 -22.04 2.57
N TRP A 111 7.55 -22.74 1.50
CA TRP A 111 7.67 -22.14 0.18
C TRP A 111 6.33 -21.68 -0.34
N TYR A 112 5.29 -22.47 -0.13
CA TYR A 112 3.93 -22.10 -0.47
C TYR A 112 3.49 -20.80 0.25
N ASP A 113 3.58 -20.76 1.59
CA ASP A 113 3.18 -19.58 2.36
C ASP A 113 4.05 -18.35 2.03
N PHE A 114 5.34 -18.56 1.75
CA PHE A 114 6.24 -17.52 1.26
C PHE A 114 5.83 -16.95 -0.08
N PHE A 115 5.58 -17.80 -1.09
CA PHE A 115 5.18 -17.33 -2.42
C PHE A 115 3.86 -16.58 -2.38
N VAL A 116 2.89 -17.05 -1.60
CA VAL A 116 1.63 -16.35 -1.45
C VAL A 116 1.83 -15.01 -0.76
N ALA A 117 2.51 -14.95 0.38
CA ALA A 117 2.80 -13.68 1.04
C ALA A 117 3.59 -12.72 0.12
N PHE A 118 4.54 -13.23 -0.64
CA PHE A 118 5.31 -12.46 -1.61
C PHE A 118 4.44 -11.87 -2.73
N LEU A 119 3.43 -12.59 -3.22
CA LEU A 119 2.47 -12.04 -4.19
C LEU A 119 1.68 -10.86 -3.60
N PHE A 120 1.30 -10.92 -2.32
CA PHE A 120 0.68 -9.78 -1.63
C PHE A 120 1.65 -8.60 -1.52
N VAL A 121 2.89 -8.84 -1.12
CA VAL A 121 3.94 -7.80 -1.03
C VAL A 121 4.13 -7.10 -2.38
N TRP A 122 4.29 -7.87 -3.45
CA TRP A 122 4.45 -7.30 -4.79
C TRP A 122 3.25 -6.46 -5.20
N ASN A 123 2.05 -6.93 -4.91
CA ASN A 123 0.84 -6.19 -5.22
C ASN A 123 0.78 -4.86 -4.46
N GLY A 124 1.00 -4.90 -3.14
CA GLY A 124 1.08 -3.69 -2.31
C GLY A 124 2.12 -2.70 -2.80
N LEU A 125 3.31 -3.18 -3.16
CA LEU A 125 4.37 -2.33 -3.73
C LEU A 125 3.98 -1.71 -5.06
N LEU A 126 3.35 -2.47 -5.97
CA LEU A 126 2.88 -1.93 -7.25
C LEU A 126 1.77 -0.89 -7.06
N LEU A 127 0.85 -1.10 -6.13
CA LEU A 127 -0.17 -0.12 -5.74
C LEU A 127 0.48 1.15 -5.18
N GLY A 128 1.41 1.01 -4.23
CA GLY A 128 2.15 2.12 -3.63
C GLY A 128 2.97 2.91 -4.65
N CYS A 129 3.72 2.23 -5.51
CA CYS A 129 4.50 2.87 -6.58
C CYS A 129 3.61 3.58 -7.60
N SER A 130 2.49 2.96 -8.01
CA SER A 130 1.54 3.58 -8.95
C SER A 130 0.88 4.82 -8.34
N SER A 131 0.57 4.75 -7.05
CA SER A 131 0.02 5.84 -6.25
C SER A 131 1.00 7.03 -6.15
N MET A 132 2.26 6.76 -5.81
CA MET A 132 3.33 7.75 -5.78
C MET A 132 3.62 8.34 -7.16
N TYR A 133 3.54 7.53 -8.23
CA TYR A 133 3.72 7.99 -9.60
C TYR A 133 2.69 9.05 -10.00
N LEU A 134 1.41 8.83 -9.67
CA LEU A 134 0.35 9.80 -9.92
C LEU A 134 0.59 11.11 -9.15
N SER A 135 0.90 11.02 -7.86
CA SER A 135 1.24 12.19 -7.03
C SER A 135 2.44 12.96 -7.57
N HIS A 136 3.49 12.25 -7.98
CA HIS A 136 4.68 12.84 -8.60
C HIS A 136 4.36 13.57 -9.90
N TYR A 137 3.53 12.96 -10.76
CA TYR A 137 3.12 13.53 -12.03
C TYR A 137 2.33 14.84 -11.84
N MET A 138 1.35 14.84 -10.93
CA MET A 138 0.57 16.04 -10.60
C MET A 138 1.46 17.15 -10.05
N TRP A 139 2.34 16.82 -9.09
CA TRP A 139 3.26 17.79 -8.51
C TRP A 139 4.20 18.41 -9.56
N ARG A 140 4.76 17.57 -10.43
CA ARG A 140 5.65 18.02 -11.50
C ARG A 140 4.95 18.96 -12.49
N LYS A 141 3.67 18.72 -12.79
CA LYS A 141 2.88 19.58 -13.69
C LYS A 141 2.62 20.96 -13.08
N LYS A 142 2.43 21.03 -11.77
CA LYS A 142 2.11 22.28 -11.06
C LYS A 142 3.36 23.11 -10.73
N PHE A 143 4.47 22.43 -10.40
CA PHE A 143 5.72 23.05 -9.99
C PHE A 143 6.82 22.77 -11.02
N ASN A 144 7.85 22.00 -10.63
CA ASN A 144 8.97 21.65 -11.51
C ASN A 144 9.49 20.24 -11.19
N ARG A 145 10.45 19.77 -12.00
CA ARG A 145 11.02 18.42 -11.89
C ARG A 145 11.82 18.21 -10.60
N LEU A 146 12.61 19.18 -10.16
CA LEU A 146 13.47 19.00 -8.98
C LEU A 146 12.62 18.92 -7.71
N SER A 147 11.67 19.85 -7.56
CA SER A 147 10.72 19.88 -6.45
C SER A 147 9.88 18.60 -6.37
N SER A 148 9.47 18.04 -7.51
CA SER A 148 8.70 16.78 -7.50
C SER A 148 9.51 15.59 -6.99
N TRP A 149 10.79 15.49 -7.34
CA TRP A 149 11.68 14.45 -6.81
C TRP A 149 11.93 14.63 -5.31
N MET A 150 12.21 15.86 -4.86
CA MET A 150 12.37 16.14 -3.43
C MET A 150 11.11 15.78 -2.63
N PHE A 151 9.92 16.12 -3.15
CA PHE A 151 8.63 15.79 -2.57
C PHE A 151 8.44 14.27 -2.42
N ILE A 152 8.68 13.50 -3.47
CA ILE A 152 8.54 12.03 -3.42
C ILE A 152 9.56 11.38 -2.50
N THR A 153 10.80 11.86 -2.47
CA THR A 153 11.82 11.37 -1.54
C THR A 153 11.41 11.64 -0.09
N ALA A 154 10.94 12.85 0.22
CA ALA A 154 10.44 13.19 1.55
C ALA A 154 9.27 12.30 1.96
N ILE A 155 8.32 12.07 1.05
CA ILE A 155 7.18 11.19 1.30
C ILE A 155 7.61 9.74 1.50
N ALA A 156 8.57 9.24 0.74
CA ALA A 156 9.09 7.87 0.92
C ALA A 156 9.69 7.70 2.33
N LEU A 157 10.45 8.70 2.82
CA LEU A 157 10.99 8.70 4.18
C LEU A 157 9.89 8.77 5.23
N LEU A 158 8.90 9.66 5.06
CA LEU A 158 7.74 9.74 5.94
C LEU A 158 6.92 8.45 5.94
N SER A 159 6.81 7.78 4.80
CA SER A 159 6.15 6.49 4.68
C SER A 159 6.89 5.40 5.45
N GLY A 160 8.22 5.37 5.38
CA GLY A 160 9.05 4.47 6.18
C GLY A 160 8.90 4.74 7.68
N TYR A 161 8.87 6.01 8.08
CA TYR A 161 8.59 6.40 9.46
C TYR A 161 7.18 5.99 9.91
N GLY A 162 6.16 6.14 9.04
CA GLY A 162 4.80 5.68 9.31
C GLY A 162 4.70 4.17 9.52
N ILE A 163 5.46 3.37 8.76
CA ILE A 163 5.55 1.92 9.00
C ILE A 163 6.13 1.64 10.38
N LEU A 164 7.20 2.34 10.78
CA LEU A 164 7.82 2.18 12.10
C LEU A 164 6.83 2.51 13.22
N LEU A 165 6.07 3.60 13.08
CA LEU A 165 5.02 3.98 14.04
C LEU A 165 3.92 2.92 14.14
N GLY A 166 3.42 2.42 13.00
CA GLY A 166 2.38 1.40 12.97
C GLY A 166 2.83 0.06 13.56
N ARG A 167 4.10 -0.30 13.38
CA ARG A 167 4.61 -1.62 13.79
C ARG A 167 5.10 -1.67 15.24
N GLU A 168 5.84 -0.65 15.69
CA GLU A 168 6.37 -0.61 17.05
C GLU A 168 5.37 -0.02 18.05
N TYR A 169 4.66 1.04 17.66
CA TYR A 169 3.76 1.79 18.55
C TYR A 169 2.28 1.45 18.33
N ARG A 170 1.96 0.53 17.41
CA ARG A 170 0.59 0.14 17.02
C ARG A 170 -0.31 1.30 16.61
N LEU A 171 0.27 2.44 16.23
CA LEU A 171 -0.46 3.62 15.77
C LEU A 171 -0.85 3.42 14.30
N ASN A 172 -2.04 2.88 14.06
CA ASN A 172 -2.56 2.71 12.71
C ASN A 172 -3.18 4.02 12.20
N SER A 173 -3.24 4.20 10.87
CA SER A 173 -3.95 5.31 10.23
C SER A 173 -5.43 5.41 10.69
N TRP A 174 -5.99 4.28 11.14
CA TRP A 174 -7.34 4.18 11.70
C TRP A 174 -7.48 4.71 13.13
N ASP A 175 -6.45 4.65 13.97
CA ASP A 175 -6.53 5.16 15.35
C ASP A 175 -6.69 6.70 15.38
N ALA A 176 -6.15 7.38 14.36
CA ALA A 176 -6.36 8.81 14.15
C ALA A 176 -7.82 9.15 13.78
N LEU A 177 -8.54 8.23 13.13
CA LEU A 177 -9.95 8.39 12.74
C LEU A 177 -10.91 7.90 13.84
N MET A 178 -10.51 6.89 14.62
CA MET A 178 -11.38 6.15 15.52
C MET A 178 -11.19 6.46 17.00
N ASN A 179 -10.38 7.48 17.38
CA ASN A 179 -10.02 7.76 18.77
C ASN A 179 -11.19 7.55 19.75
N ARG A 180 -11.16 6.38 20.41
CA ARG A 180 -11.88 6.11 21.65
C ARG A 180 -11.00 5.18 22.48
N SER A 181 -10.57 5.73 23.61
CA SER A 181 -10.00 5.11 24.81
C SER A 181 -8.57 4.56 24.79
N TYR A 182 -7.60 5.47 25.01
CA TYR A 182 -6.37 5.21 25.78
C TYR A 182 -6.40 5.92 27.16
N TRP A 183 -7.59 6.13 27.76
CA TRP A 183 -7.74 6.71 29.11
C TRP A 183 -8.75 5.95 29.98
N MET A 184 -8.58 4.63 30.12
CA MET A 184 -8.95 3.87 31.33
C MET A 184 -7.98 2.71 31.50
#